data_AF-A0A3C0QTD4-F1
#
_entry.id   AF-A0A3C0QTD4-F1
#
_cell.length_a   1.000
_cell.length_b   1.000
_cell.length_c   1.000
_cell.angle_alpha   90.00
_cell.angle_beta   90.00
_cell.angle_gamma   90.00
#
_symmetry.space_group_name_H-M   'P 1'
#
loop_
_entity.id
_entity.type
_entity.pdbx_description
1 polymer ?
#
loop_
_entity_poly.entity_id
_entity_poly.type
_entity_poly.pdbx_seq_one_letter_code
_entity_poly.pdbx_strand_id
1 'polypeptide(L)'
;GEANIFLDGTFLGKTQINPATTQDTLRISLGRDPNIVVSRTRDVAFTQQRLIGGRITENVGWEISVRNNNNFPVLLNIQDQIPVSMQGEIEVRPRELSGATLDAETGFVSWKLSIPPAGTQNLKFQYSVQYPRGRSVTLE
;
A
#
# COMPACT_ATOMS: atom_id res chain seq x y z
N GLY A 1 -17.01 -16.57 -23.27
CA GLY A 1 -16.09 -17.52 -23.91
C GLY A 1 -14.77 -17.46 -23.19
N GLU A 2 -14.12 -18.61 -23.01
CA GLU A 2 -12.80 -18.68 -22.37
C GLU A 2 -11.72 -18.15 -23.31
N ALA A 3 -10.80 -17.34 -22.80
CA ALA A 3 -9.67 -16.79 -23.52
C ALA A 3 -8.37 -17.01 -22.75
N ASN A 4 -7.29 -17.33 -23.47
CA ASN A 4 -5.95 -17.44 -22.90
C ASN A 4 -5.27 -16.06 -22.89
N ILE A 5 -4.58 -15.73 -21.81
CA ILE A 5 -3.84 -14.48 -21.64
C ILE A 5 -2.35 -14.74 -21.81
N PHE A 6 -1.72 -13.94 -22.67
CA PHE A 6 -0.27 -13.94 -22.87
C PHE A 6 0.30 -12.53 -22.68
N LEU A 7 1.45 -12.41 -22.02
CA LEU A 7 2.25 -11.18 -21.93
C LEU A 7 3.69 -11.52 -22.34
N ASP A 8 4.24 -10.80 -23.32
CA ASP A 8 5.58 -11.06 -23.87
C ASP A 8 5.81 -12.54 -24.26
N GLY A 9 4.80 -13.18 -24.85
CA GLY A 9 4.83 -14.60 -25.24
C GLY A 9 4.68 -15.59 -24.08
N THR A 10 4.60 -15.12 -22.83
CA THR A 10 4.42 -15.96 -21.64
C THR A 10 2.94 -16.12 -21.32
N PHE A 11 2.48 -17.37 -21.14
CA PHE A 11 1.11 -17.67 -20.72
C PHE A 11 0.90 -17.25 -19.25
N LEU A 12 -0.03 -16.33 -19.01
CA LEU A 12 -0.35 -15.80 -17.68
C LEU A 12 -1.61 -16.41 -17.06
N GLY A 13 -2.47 -17.05 -17.87
CA GLY A 13 -3.67 -17.70 -17.37
C GLY A 13 -4.84 -17.64 -18.34
N LYS A 14 -6.04 -17.88 -17.82
CA LYS A 14 -7.29 -17.86 -18.59
C LYS A 14 -8.27 -16.87 -17.99
N THR A 15 -9.04 -16.20 -18.84
CA THR A 15 -10.14 -15.33 -18.42
C THR A 15 -11.42 -15.70 -19.15
N GLN A 16 -12.56 -15.42 -18.53
CA GLN A 16 -13.86 -15.53 -19.18
C GLN A 16 -14.24 -14.16 -19.74
N ILE A 17 -14.37 -14.07 -21.06
CA ILE A 17 -14.87 -12.89 -21.73
C ILE A 17 -16.38 -13.05 -21.86
N ASN A 18 -17.15 -12.12 -21.32
CA ASN A 18 -18.59 -12.06 -21.60
C ASN A 18 -18.81 -11.36 -22.95
N PRO A 19 -19.24 -12.05 -24.02
CA PRO A 19 -19.48 -11.41 -25.31
C PRO A 19 -20.75 -10.54 -25.31
N ALA A 20 -21.59 -10.62 -24.28
CA ALA A 20 -22.80 -9.81 -24.14
C ALA A 20 -22.58 -8.47 -23.41
N THR A 21 -21.38 -8.22 -22.88
CA THR A 21 -21.04 -6.90 -22.34
C THR A 21 -20.94 -5.88 -23.48
N THR A 22 -21.90 -4.96 -23.55
CA THR A 22 -21.96 -3.83 -24.50
C THR A 22 -21.06 -2.65 -24.09
N GLN A 23 -20.07 -2.88 -23.22
CA GLN A 23 -19.13 -1.85 -22.81
C GLN A 23 -17.99 -1.77 -23.83
N ASP A 24 -17.70 -0.57 -24.34
CA ASP A 24 -16.64 -0.32 -25.33
C ASP A 24 -15.24 -0.72 -24.85
N THR A 25 -15.02 -0.89 -23.54
CA THR A 25 -13.72 -1.21 -22.96
C THR A 25 -13.80 -2.43 -22.05
N LEU A 26 -13.02 -3.46 -22.37
CA LEU A 26 -12.88 -4.67 -21.57
C LEU A 26 -11.77 -4.49 -20.52
N ARG A 27 -12.05 -4.81 -19.26
CA ARG A 27 -11.06 -4.84 -18.18
C ARG A 27 -10.66 -6.28 -17.89
N ILE A 28 -9.37 -6.58 -18.02
CA ILE A 28 -8.80 -7.91 -17.76
C ILE A 28 -7.65 -7.75 -16.77
N SER A 29 -7.67 -8.53 -15.69
CA SER A 29 -6.54 -8.64 -14.77
C SER A 29 -5.50 -9.61 -15.34
N LEU A 30 -4.27 -9.14 -15.54
CA LEU A 30 -3.15 -9.94 -16.07
C LEU A 30 -2.30 -10.57 -14.96
N GLY A 31 -2.64 -10.37 -13.69
CA GLY A 31 -1.83 -10.82 -12.57
C GLY A 31 -0.65 -9.89 -12.29
N ARG A 32 0.38 -10.43 -11.62
CA ARG A 32 1.56 -9.66 -11.18
C ARG A 32 2.52 -9.44 -12.35
N ASP A 33 2.88 -8.18 -12.60
CA ASP A 33 4.01 -7.84 -13.46
C ASP A 33 5.33 -8.13 -12.71
N PRO A 34 6.18 -9.07 -13.18
CA PRO A 34 7.46 -9.37 -12.53
C PRO A 34 8.48 -8.22 -12.63
N ASN A 35 8.30 -7.30 -13.58
CA ASN A 35 9.20 -6.15 -13.77
C ASN A 35 8.91 -4.99 -12.82
N ILE A 36 7.80 -5.04 -12.08
CA ILE A 36 7.51 -4.09 -11.00
C ILE A 36 7.89 -4.73 -9.67
N VAL A 37 8.98 -4.25 -9.09
CA VAL A 37 9.49 -4.74 -7.80
C VAL A 37 9.09 -3.76 -6.71
N VAL A 38 8.34 -4.25 -5.73
CA VAL A 38 7.91 -3.48 -4.55
C VAL A 38 8.52 -4.10 -3.31
N SER A 39 9.18 -3.29 -2.48
CA SER A 39 9.61 -3.66 -1.14
C SER A 39 8.95 -2.77 -0.09
N ARG A 40 8.70 -3.33 1.09
CA ARG A 40 8.17 -2.63 2.25
C ARG A 40 9.03 -2.99 3.46
N THR A 41 9.64 -2.01 4.09
CA THR A 41 10.57 -2.21 5.21
C THR A 41 10.22 -1.29 6.37
N ARG A 42 10.35 -1.80 7.60
CA ARG A 42 10.06 -1.01 8.80
C ARG A 42 11.18 0.00 9.03
N ASP A 43 10.81 1.26 9.26
CA ASP A 43 11.73 2.31 9.71
C ASP A 43 11.98 2.12 11.20
N VAL A 44 13.01 1.33 11.52
CA VAL A 44 13.41 1.02 12.90
C VAL A 44 13.90 2.24 13.67
N ALA A 45 14.40 3.27 12.99
CA ALA A 45 14.89 4.49 13.65
C ALA A 45 13.72 5.31 14.23
N PHE A 46 12.61 5.36 13.49
CA PHE A 46 11.38 6.02 13.95
C PHE A 46 10.53 5.14 14.88
N THR A 47 10.61 3.82 14.73
CA THR A 47 9.77 2.89 15.50
C THR A 47 10.20 2.86 16.96
N GLN A 48 9.42 3.49 17.83
CA GLN A 48 9.74 3.65 19.25
C GLN A 48 8.48 3.60 20.10
N GLN A 49 8.57 2.98 21.27
CA GLN A 49 7.52 2.96 22.29
C GLN A 49 7.92 3.86 23.46
N ARG A 50 6.99 4.71 23.90
CA ARG A 50 7.19 5.59 25.07
C ARG A 50 6.00 5.49 26.02
N LEU A 51 6.29 5.35 27.31
CA LEU A 51 5.29 5.37 28.39
C LEU A 51 5.36 6.72 29.12
N ILE A 52 4.25 7.45 29.18
CA ILE A 52 4.12 8.70 29.93
C ILE A 52 2.78 8.72 30.63
N GLY A 53 2.77 8.93 31.95
CA GLY A 53 1.54 9.17 32.72
C GLY A 53 0.46 8.07 32.57
N GLY A 54 0.88 6.81 32.42
CA GLY A 54 -0.05 5.68 32.23
C GLY A 54 -0.58 5.48 30.81
N ARG A 55 -0.17 6.31 29.83
CA ARG A 55 -0.44 6.10 28.40
C ARG A 55 0.82 5.64 27.67
N ILE A 56 0.66 4.67 26.79
CA ILE A 56 1.68 4.19 25.87
C ILE A 56 1.48 4.91 24.54
N THR A 57 2.56 5.40 23.96
CA THR A 57 2.62 5.90 22.58
C THR A 57 3.58 5.04 21.78
N GLU A 58 3.12 4.45 20.70
CA GLU A 58 3.93 3.69 19.75
C GLU A 58 4.00 4.42 18.43
N ASN A 59 5.21 4.82 18.05
CA ASN A 59 5.49 5.34 16.72
C ASN A 59 5.80 4.17 15.81
N VAL A 60 5.20 4.16 14.62
CA VAL A 60 5.45 3.15 13.58
C VAL A 60 5.77 3.88 12.29
N GLY A 61 6.83 3.43 11.62
CA GLY A 61 7.25 3.98 10.34
C GLY A 61 7.55 2.88 9.34
N TRP A 62 7.24 3.16 8.08
CA TRP A 62 7.44 2.26 6.97
C TRP A 62 8.03 3.01 5.78
N GLU A 63 8.93 2.34 5.08
CA GLU A 63 9.47 2.75 3.80
C GLU A 63 9.03 1.75 2.74
N ILE A 64 8.53 2.26 1.62
CA ILE A 64 8.13 1.49 0.46
C ILE A 64 9.03 1.89 -0.70
N SER A 65 9.72 0.93 -1.32
CA SER A 65 10.46 1.17 -2.56
C SER A 65 9.76 0.50 -3.72
N VAL A 66 9.52 1.25 -4.79
CA VAL A 66 8.89 0.76 -6.01
C VAL A 66 9.86 0.97 -7.16
N ARG A 67 10.30 -0.11 -7.79
CA ARG A 67 11.22 -0.10 -8.92
C ARG A 67 10.52 -0.60 -10.17
N ASN A 68 10.65 0.18 -11.25
CA ASN A 68 10.22 -0.20 -12.58
C ASN A 68 11.41 -0.73 -13.37
N ASN A 69 11.47 -2.04 -13.62
CA ASN A 69 12.49 -2.66 -14.47
C ASN A 69 12.08 -2.71 -15.96
N ASN A 70 10.88 -2.24 -16.31
CA ASN A 70 10.49 -2.12 -17.71
C ASN A 70 11.30 -1.03 -18.43
N ASN A 71 11.36 -1.14 -19.75
CA ASN A 71 11.93 -0.12 -20.63
C ASN A 71 10.92 0.99 -21.02
N PHE A 72 9.72 0.98 -20.44
CA PHE A 72 8.66 1.99 -20.64
C PHE A 72 8.19 2.54 -19.28
N PRO A 73 7.65 3.78 -19.23
CA PRO A 73 7.10 4.35 -18.01
C PRO A 73 5.83 3.63 -17.55
N VAL A 74 5.63 3.54 -16.24
CA VAL A 74 4.45 2.89 -15.64
C VAL A 74 3.69 3.83 -14.71
N LEU A 75 2.36 3.74 -14.76
CA LEU A 75 1.47 4.40 -13.83
C LEU A 75 1.02 3.37 -12.78
N LEU A 76 1.25 3.66 -11.50
CA LEU A 76 0.96 2.75 -10.40
C LEU A 76 0.08 3.43 -9.36
N ASN A 77 -0.87 2.68 -8.82
CA ASN A 77 -1.56 3.04 -7.58
C ASN A 77 -1.02 2.12 -6.48
N ILE A 78 -0.31 2.70 -5.51
CA ILE A 78 0.15 1.98 -4.33
C ILE A 78 -0.82 2.28 -3.19
N GLN A 79 -1.19 1.26 -2.44
CA GLN A 79 -2.05 1.38 -1.27
C GLN A 79 -1.46 0.60 -0.11
N ASP A 80 -1.45 1.22 1.06
CA ASP A 80 -1.12 0.63 2.36
C ASP A 80 -2.14 1.13 3.39
N GLN A 81 -1.95 0.81 4.67
CA GLN A 81 -2.93 1.13 5.69
C GLN A 81 -2.30 1.63 6.99
N ILE A 82 -2.95 2.63 7.58
CA ILE A 82 -2.78 3.04 8.97
C ILE A 82 -3.95 2.45 9.78
N PRO A 83 -3.72 1.92 11.00
CA PRO A 83 -4.78 1.37 11.82
C PRO A 83 -5.90 2.40 12.08
N VAL A 84 -7.15 1.93 12.08
CA VAL A 84 -8.30 2.74 12.50
C VAL A 84 -8.76 2.26 13.87
N SER A 85 -8.87 3.18 14.82
CA SER A 85 -9.36 2.86 16.15
C SER A 85 -10.89 2.82 16.18
N MET A 86 -11.45 1.75 16.73
CA MET A 86 -12.87 1.66 17.08
C MET A 86 -13.16 2.06 18.54
N GLN A 87 -12.13 2.45 19.30
CA GLN A 87 -12.21 2.70 20.74
C GLN A 87 -11.73 4.10 21.05
N GLY A 88 -12.56 4.93 21.69
CA GLY A 88 -12.25 6.34 21.96
C GLY A 88 -11.00 6.58 22.83
N GLU A 89 -10.53 5.58 23.58
CA GLU A 89 -9.31 5.67 24.40
C GLU A 89 -8.01 5.45 23.59
N ILE A 90 -8.12 4.86 22.39
CA ILE A 90 -7.02 4.60 21.47
C ILE A 90 -7.06 5.67 20.37
N GLU A 91 -5.99 6.44 20.29
CA GLU A 91 -5.85 7.51 19.32
C GLU A 91 -4.79 7.15 18.29
N VAL A 92 -5.14 7.19 17.00
CA VAL A 92 -4.20 6.99 15.90
C VAL A 92 -4.00 8.31 15.19
N ARG A 93 -2.74 8.73 15.02
CA ARG A 93 -2.39 9.99 14.35
C ARG A 93 -1.40 9.74 13.21
N PRO A 94 -1.74 10.08 11.95
CA PRO A 94 -0.76 10.10 10.86
C PRO A 94 0.30 11.19 11.12
N ARG A 95 1.53 10.98 10.63
CA ARG A 95 2.68 11.89 10.83
C ARG A 95 3.36 12.26 9.51
N GLU A 96 3.71 11.28 8.71
CA GLU A 96 4.30 11.43 7.37
C GLU A 96 3.52 10.52 6.42
N LEU A 97 3.27 10.96 5.19
CA LEU A 97 2.51 10.21 4.19
C LEU A 97 3.14 10.29 2.79
N SER A 98 4.23 11.02 2.59
CA SER A 98 4.90 11.22 1.29
C SER A 98 3.93 11.62 0.17
N GLY A 99 3.00 12.54 0.46
CA GLY A 99 2.00 13.02 -0.49
C GLY A 99 0.85 12.05 -0.79
N ALA A 100 0.68 10.98 -0.02
CA ALA A 100 -0.50 10.13 -0.14
C ALA A 100 -1.80 10.82 0.26
N THR A 101 -2.89 10.33 -0.31
CA THR A 101 -4.24 10.58 0.19
C THR A 101 -4.58 9.54 1.26
N LEU A 102 -5.00 10.01 2.44
CA LEU A 102 -5.50 9.16 3.52
C LEU A 102 -7.04 9.17 3.51
N ASP A 103 -7.63 7.98 3.48
CA ASP A 103 -9.01 7.77 3.88
C ASP A 103 -9.05 7.52 5.40
N ALA A 104 -9.65 8.44 6.14
CA ALA A 104 -9.68 8.38 7.60
C ALA A 104 -10.65 7.32 8.16
N GLU A 105 -11.65 6.89 7.37
CA GLU A 105 -12.63 5.89 7.80
C GLU A 105 -12.06 4.48 7.67
N THR A 106 -11.34 4.22 6.57
CA THR A 106 -10.75 2.90 6.28
C THR A 106 -9.29 2.79 6.71
N GLY A 107 -8.61 3.92 6.89
CA GLY A 107 -7.18 4.00 7.17
C GLY A 107 -6.30 3.84 5.94
N PHE A 108 -6.88 3.75 4.73
CA PHE A 108 -6.11 3.54 3.51
C PHE A 108 -5.25 4.75 3.15
N VAL A 109 -3.96 4.50 2.92
CA VAL A 109 -2.99 5.48 2.45
C VAL A 109 -2.66 5.15 1.00
N SER A 110 -2.98 6.06 0.07
CA SER A 110 -2.89 5.79 -1.37
C SER A 110 -2.00 6.79 -2.10
N TRP A 111 -1.11 6.28 -2.96
CA TRP A 111 -0.23 7.06 -3.83
C TRP A 111 -0.50 6.76 -5.29
N LYS A 112 -0.55 7.82 -6.12
CA LYS A 112 -0.56 7.70 -7.58
C LYS A 112 0.84 8.06 -8.09
N LEU A 113 1.54 7.09 -8.68
CA LEU A 113 2.92 7.23 -9.11
C LEU A 113 3.02 7.15 -10.63
N SER A 114 3.93 7.92 -11.19
CA SER A 114 4.42 7.75 -12.57
C SER A 114 5.91 7.47 -12.49
N ILE A 115 6.32 6.23 -12.73
CA ILE A 115 7.71 5.80 -12.60
C ILE A 115 8.32 5.63 -13.99
N PRO A 116 9.40 6.35 -14.33
CA PRO A 116 10.04 6.24 -15.63
C PRO A 116 10.68 4.84 -15.85
N PRO A 117 11.09 4.50 -17.08
CA PRO A 117 11.88 3.31 -17.36
C PRO A 117 13.10 3.20 -16.43
N ALA A 118 13.39 2.00 -15.92
CA ALA A 118 14.47 1.74 -14.96
C ALA A 118 14.40 2.61 -13.66
N GLY A 119 13.31 3.32 -13.43
CA GLY A 119 13.13 4.27 -12.34
C GLY A 119 12.85 3.58 -11.00
N THR A 120 13.13 4.30 -9.92
CA THR A 120 12.77 3.89 -8.55
C THR A 120 12.13 5.06 -7.83
N GLN A 121 11.03 4.81 -7.13
CA GLN A 121 10.37 5.77 -6.26
C GLN A 121 10.35 5.21 -4.83
N ASN A 122 10.84 6.00 -3.88
CA ASN A 122 10.72 5.69 -2.46
C ASN A 122 9.58 6.51 -1.86
N LEU A 123 8.79 5.86 -1.03
CA LEU A 123 7.69 6.43 -0.26
C LEU A 123 7.91 6.11 1.20
N LYS A 124 7.37 6.98 2.06
CA LYS A 124 7.41 6.82 3.50
C LYS A 124 6.06 7.15 4.08
N PHE A 125 5.62 6.34 5.02
CA PHE A 125 4.50 6.71 5.88
C PHE A 125 4.78 6.37 7.34
N GLN A 126 4.28 7.23 8.21
CA GLN A 126 4.50 7.15 9.65
C GLN A 126 3.20 7.51 10.37
N TYR A 127 2.96 6.82 11.48
CA TYR A 127 1.83 7.08 12.36
C TYR A 127 2.21 6.81 13.81
N SER A 128 1.44 7.38 14.74
CA SER A 128 1.55 7.12 16.17
C SER A 128 0.24 6.57 16.71
N VAL A 129 0.31 5.53 17.53
CA VAL A 129 -0.83 4.95 18.24
C VAL A 129 -0.67 5.21 19.73
N GLN A 130 -1.64 5.87 20.35
CA GLN A 130 -1.63 6.19 21.77
C GLN A 130 -2.78 5.51 22.49
N TYR A 131 -2.51 4.77 23.57
CA TYR A 131 -3.50 3.99 24.30
C TYR A 131 -3.15 3.84 25.79
N PRO A 132 -4.11 3.53 26.68
CA PRO A 132 -3.83 3.36 28.10
C PRO A 132 -3.05 2.07 28.39
N ARG A 133 -2.20 2.10 29.40
CA ARG A 133 -1.43 0.94 29.88
C ARG A 133 -2.38 -0.17 30.35
N GLY A 134 -2.04 -1.42 30.03
CA GLY A 134 -2.83 -2.60 30.39
C GLY A 134 -3.76 -3.10 29.28
N ARG A 135 -3.82 -2.40 28.13
CA ARG A 135 -4.43 -2.92 26.90
C ARG A 135 -3.35 -3.61 26.06
N SER A 136 -3.71 -4.73 25.45
CA SER A 136 -2.92 -5.32 24.36
C SER A 136 -3.42 -4.70 23.06
N VAL A 137 -2.55 -3.98 22.36
CA VAL A 137 -2.80 -3.45 21.02
C VAL A 137 -1.82 -4.14 20.09
N THR A 138 -2.32 -4.88 19.11
CA THR A 138 -1.47 -5.52 18.10
C THR A 138 -1.26 -4.54 16.96
N LEU A 139 -0.03 -4.04 16.82
CA LEU A 139 0.43 -3.29 15.66
C LEU A 139 1.32 -4.22 14.85
N GLU A 140 0.86 -4.66 13.68
CA GLU A 140 1.59 -5.57 12.78
C GLU A 140 2.91 -4.98 12.28
#